data_AF-A0A9E6W0H1-F1
#
_entry.id   AF-A0A9E6W0H1-F1
#
_cell.length_a   1.000
_cell.length_b   1.000
_cell.length_c   1.000
_cell.angle_alpha   90.00
_cell.angle_beta   90.00
_cell.angle_gamma   90.00
#
_symmetry.space_group_name_H-M   'P 1'
#
loop_
_entity.id
_entity.type
_entity.pdbx_description
1 polymer ?
#
loop_
_entity_poly.entity_id
_entity_poly.type
_entity_poly.pdbx_seq_one_letter_code
_entity_poly.pdbx_strand_id
1 'polypeptide(L)'
;MTEGKTPDGDYEVGHGRPPKETRWKKGQSGNPKGRPKSRKTGPLDISAFLDEPVTARIQGRTRKLHSFEAMVWQMAQKALAGNLTSVIGFLELCEEYDLIHTPEPEYGGGVVTVPRGMTVDEFMEKYTAPIEEE
;
A
#
# COMPACT_ATOMS: atom_id res chain seq x y z
N MET A 1 -34.03 -53.32 -13.75
CA MET A 1 -34.28 -53.94 -12.43
C MET A 1 -33.20 -55.00 -12.23
N THR A 2 -32.09 -54.68 -11.56
CA THR A 2 -31.06 -55.68 -11.21
C THR A 2 -31.11 -55.84 -9.69
N GLU A 3 -31.59 -56.98 -9.23
CA GLU A 3 -31.66 -57.36 -7.82
C GLU A 3 -30.26 -57.36 -7.18
N GLY A 4 -30.04 -56.38 -6.30
CA GLY A 4 -28.84 -56.33 -5.46
C GLY A 4 -29.04 -57.22 -4.24
N LYS A 5 -28.43 -58.41 -4.27
CA LYS A 5 -28.26 -59.34 -3.15
C LYS A 5 -27.77 -58.62 -1.88
N THR A 6 -28.57 -58.65 -0.82
CA THR A 6 -28.15 -58.25 0.53
C THR A 6 -27.24 -59.33 1.13
N PRO A 7 -26.05 -58.99 1.66
CA PRO A 7 -25.40 -59.83 2.65
C PRO A 7 -25.72 -59.28 4.04
N ASP A 8 -26.58 -60.00 4.75
CA ASP A 8 -26.57 -60.06 6.21
C ASP A 8 -25.26 -60.71 6.67
N GLY A 9 -24.61 -60.10 7.66
CA GLY A 9 -23.37 -60.59 8.28
C GLY A 9 -22.68 -59.48 9.08
N ASP A 10 -22.53 -59.71 10.39
CA ASP A 10 -22.08 -58.77 11.42
C ASP A 10 -20.93 -57.86 10.98
N TYR A 11 -21.25 -56.58 10.78
CA TYR A 11 -20.25 -55.55 10.53
C TYR A 11 -19.64 -55.11 11.86
N GLU A 12 -18.60 -55.80 12.30
CA GLU A 12 -17.88 -55.48 13.54
C GLU A 12 -17.04 -54.20 13.38
N VAL A 13 -17.33 -53.22 14.24
CA VAL A 13 -16.64 -51.92 14.28
C VAL A 13 -15.29 -52.09 14.98
N GLY A 14 -14.22 -51.55 14.38
CA GLY A 14 -12.86 -51.65 14.91
C GLY A 14 -11.92 -50.63 14.28
N HIS A 15 -10.62 -50.72 14.59
CA HIS A 15 -9.63 -49.79 14.06
C HIS A 15 -9.61 -49.78 12.51
N GLY A 16 -9.76 -48.60 11.91
CA GLY A 16 -9.86 -48.44 10.45
C GLY A 16 -11.19 -48.92 9.83
N ARG A 17 -12.17 -49.33 10.64
CA ARG A 17 -13.48 -49.85 10.22
C ARG A 17 -14.62 -49.03 10.83
N PRO A 18 -14.87 -47.79 10.36
CA PRO A 18 -15.91 -46.93 10.94
C PRO A 18 -17.32 -47.53 10.77
N PRO A 19 -18.27 -47.29 11.69
CA PRO A 19 -19.65 -47.76 11.61
C PRO A 19 -20.31 -47.40 10.28
N LYS A 20 -21.13 -48.31 9.72
CA LYS A 20 -21.80 -48.06 8.42
C LYS A 20 -22.79 -46.89 8.48
N GLU A 21 -23.44 -46.69 9.62
CA GLU A 21 -24.47 -45.66 9.82
C GLU A 21 -23.93 -44.24 9.72
N THR A 22 -22.66 -44.01 10.11
CA THR A 22 -22.04 -42.69 10.15
C THR A 22 -21.15 -42.40 8.94
N ARG A 23 -20.96 -43.36 8.03
CA ARG A 23 -20.21 -43.16 6.79
C ARG A 23 -20.99 -42.30 5.82
N TRP A 24 -20.31 -41.34 5.19
CA TRP A 24 -20.89 -40.66 4.04
C TRP A 24 -21.07 -41.63 2.87
N LYS A 25 -22.18 -41.49 2.13
CA LYS A 25 -22.42 -42.26 0.92
C LYS A 25 -21.34 -41.94 -0.12
N LYS A 26 -20.98 -42.92 -0.94
CA LYS A 26 -20.01 -42.70 -2.04
C LYS A 26 -20.50 -41.55 -2.94
N GLY A 27 -19.66 -40.52 -3.10
CA GLY A 27 -20.00 -39.30 -3.85
C GLY A 27 -20.63 -38.17 -3.03
N GLN A 28 -20.91 -38.41 -1.74
CA GLN A 28 -21.40 -37.39 -0.82
C GLN A 28 -20.26 -36.96 0.10
N SER A 29 -19.88 -35.68 0.03
CA SER A 29 -18.96 -35.07 0.99
C SER A 29 -19.71 -34.70 2.28
N GLY A 30 -19.08 -34.89 3.43
CA GLY A 30 -19.59 -34.37 4.72
C GLY A 30 -19.62 -32.85 4.81
N ASN A 31 -18.90 -32.18 3.91
CA ASN A 31 -19.03 -30.74 3.68
C ASN A 31 -19.55 -30.52 2.23
N PRO A 32 -20.88 -30.47 2.03
CA PRO A 32 -21.47 -30.26 0.70
C PRO A 32 -21.08 -28.93 0.06
N LYS A 33 -20.78 -27.92 0.88
CA LYS A 33 -20.35 -26.60 0.39
C LYS A 33 -18.88 -26.57 -0.01
N GLY A 34 -18.11 -27.60 0.36
CA GLY A 34 -16.68 -27.66 0.12
C GLY A 34 -15.91 -26.51 0.78
N ARG A 35 -14.66 -26.34 0.35
CA ARG A 35 -13.87 -25.15 0.69
C ARG A 35 -14.43 -23.96 -0.10
N PRO A 36 -14.68 -22.79 0.51
CA PRO A 36 -15.14 -21.62 -0.21
C PRO A 36 -14.14 -21.24 -1.32
N LYS A 37 -14.67 -20.84 -2.48
CA LYS A 37 -13.83 -20.34 -3.58
C LYS A 37 -13.09 -19.09 -3.12
N SER A 38 -11.81 -18.99 -3.47
CA SER A 38 -11.04 -17.76 -3.24
C SER A 38 -11.78 -16.57 -3.86
N ARG A 39 -11.89 -15.46 -3.13
CA ARG A 39 -12.48 -14.22 -3.67
C ARG A 39 -11.63 -13.80 -4.87
N LYS A 40 -12.27 -13.71 -6.04
CA LYS A 40 -11.69 -13.03 -7.19
C LYS A 40 -11.82 -11.54 -6.92
N THR A 41 -10.77 -10.92 -6.38
CA THR A 41 -10.69 -9.46 -6.37
C THR A 41 -10.48 -9.04 -7.82
N GLY A 42 -11.42 -8.29 -8.40
CA GLY A 42 -11.22 -7.66 -9.71
C GLY A 42 -10.10 -6.62 -9.65
N PRO A 43 -9.75 -5.99 -10.78
CA PRO A 43 -8.90 -4.80 -10.75
C PRO A 43 -9.53 -3.77 -9.80
N LEU A 44 -8.79 -3.37 -8.77
CA LEU A 44 -9.24 -2.37 -7.80
C LEU A 44 -9.28 -1.02 -8.52
N ASP A 45 -10.45 -0.39 -8.56
CA ASP A 45 -10.57 0.99 -8.99
C ASP A 45 -10.10 1.91 -7.86
N ILE A 46 -8.85 2.36 -7.99
CA ILE A 46 -8.21 3.22 -7.01
C ILE A 46 -8.91 4.59 -6.96
N SER A 47 -9.41 5.08 -8.09
CA SER A 47 -10.08 6.38 -8.15
C SER A 47 -11.38 6.40 -7.36
N ALA A 48 -12.25 5.39 -7.59
CA ALA A 48 -13.48 5.23 -6.84
C ALA A 48 -13.25 5.03 -5.33
N PHE A 49 -12.15 4.37 -4.97
CA PHE A 49 -11.77 4.19 -3.57
C PHE A 49 -11.31 5.49 -2.90
N LEU A 50 -10.57 6.33 -3.64
CA LEU A 50 -10.13 7.64 -3.15
C LEU A 50 -11.28 8.65 -3.08
N ASP A 51 -12.30 8.54 -3.93
CA ASP A 51 -13.49 9.40 -3.84
C ASP A 51 -14.39 9.06 -2.65
N GLU A 52 -14.25 7.88 -2.04
CA GLU A 52 -15.07 7.47 -0.91
C GLU A 52 -14.67 8.23 0.38
N PRO A 53 -15.63 8.87 1.09
CA PRO A 53 -15.31 9.65 2.28
C PRO A 53 -14.94 8.74 3.45
N VAL A 54 -13.79 9.03 4.07
CA VAL A 54 -13.27 8.30 5.22
C VAL A 54 -13.78 8.94 6.52
N THR A 55 -14.18 8.11 7.48
CA THR A 55 -14.52 8.57 8.83
C THR A 55 -13.25 8.71 9.67
N ALA A 56 -12.90 9.94 10.05
CA ALA A 56 -11.78 10.24 10.93
C ALA A 56 -12.25 10.88 12.24
N ARG A 57 -11.53 10.62 13.33
CA ARG A 57 -11.80 11.24 14.63
C ARG A 57 -10.85 12.41 14.85
N ILE A 58 -11.37 13.63 14.73
CA ILE A 58 -10.62 14.87 14.92
C ILE A 58 -11.10 15.53 16.20
N GLN A 59 -10.18 15.80 17.13
CA GLN A 59 -10.47 16.50 18.40
C GLN A 59 -11.68 15.91 19.16
N GLY A 60 -11.74 14.57 19.20
CA GLY A 60 -12.79 13.84 19.91
C GLY A 60 -14.11 13.67 19.15
N ARG A 61 -14.33 14.38 18.04
CA ARG A 61 -15.55 14.27 17.19
C ARG A 61 -15.26 13.44 15.93
N THR A 62 -16.21 12.58 15.55
CA THR A 62 -16.14 11.83 14.30
C THR A 62 -16.65 12.71 13.16
N ARG A 63 -15.84 12.90 12.12
CA ARG A 63 -16.20 13.61 10.89
C ARG A 63 -15.95 12.72 9.68
N LYS A 64 -16.76 12.91 8.64
CA LYS A 64 -16.51 12.34 7.31
C LYS A 64 -15.67 13.35 6.54
N LEU A 65 -14.54 12.91 6.01
CA LEU A 65 -13.62 13.71 5.23
C LEU A 65 -13.36 13.01 3.91
N HIS A 66 -12.98 13.77 2.90
CA HIS A 66 -12.45 13.17 1.68
C HIS A 66 -11.16 12.39 2.01
N SER A 67 -10.87 11.30 1.29
CA SER A 67 -9.70 10.47 1.57
C SER A 67 -8.39 11.28 1.53
N PHE A 68 -8.25 12.15 0.54
CA PHE A 68 -7.10 13.03 0.37
C PHE A 68 -6.93 13.99 1.55
N GLU A 69 -8.02 14.65 1.97
CA GLU A 69 -7.99 15.56 3.12
C GLU A 69 -7.60 14.83 4.42
N ALA A 70 -8.12 13.62 4.61
CA ALA A 70 -7.77 12.78 5.75
C ALA A 70 -6.28 12.37 5.71
N MET A 71 -5.73 12.08 4.53
CA MET A 71 -4.31 11.74 4.34
C MET A 71 -3.41 12.93 4.67
N VAL A 72 -3.69 14.11 4.12
CA VAL A 72 -2.92 15.34 4.40
C VAL A 72 -2.98 15.68 5.90
N TRP A 73 -4.16 15.58 6.50
CA TRP A 73 -4.32 15.79 7.94
C TRP A 73 -3.47 14.82 8.76
N GLN A 74 -3.50 13.52 8.43
CA GLN A 74 -2.70 12.52 9.13
C GLN A 74 -1.20 12.73 8.93
N MET A 75 -0.77 13.12 7.74
CA MET A 75 0.61 13.47 7.44
C MET A 75 1.08 14.64 8.30
N ALA A 76 0.27 15.70 8.41
CA ALA A 76 0.55 16.83 9.29
C ALA A 76 0.67 16.40 10.76
N GLN A 77 -0.22 15.53 11.27
CA GLN A 77 -0.10 15.02 12.64
C GLN A 77 1.19 14.23 12.88
N LYS A 78 1.63 13.41 11.92
CA LYS A 78 2.90 12.67 12.01
C LYS A 78 4.11 13.60 11.92
N ALA A 79 4.05 14.62 11.08
CA ALA A 79 5.07 15.66 10.98
C ALA A 79 5.22 16.39 12.32
N LEU A 80 4.10 16.81 12.93
CA LEU A 80 4.09 17.45 14.26
C LEU A 80 4.60 16.53 15.37
N ALA A 81 4.43 15.21 15.24
CA ALA A 81 4.99 14.22 16.16
C ALA A 81 6.50 13.98 15.97
N GLY A 82 7.15 14.64 15.01
CA GLY A 82 8.61 14.58 14.79
C GLY A 82 9.06 13.51 13.79
N ASN A 83 8.16 12.94 12.98
CA ASN A 83 8.56 12.03 11.91
C ASN A 83 9.13 12.80 10.71
N LEU A 84 10.46 12.79 10.54
CA LEU A 84 11.17 13.55 9.50
C LEU A 84 10.64 13.29 8.08
N THR A 85 10.36 12.04 7.73
CA THR A 85 9.82 11.69 6.41
C THR A 85 8.46 12.34 6.16
N SER A 86 7.61 12.41 7.18
CA SER A 86 6.30 13.07 7.08
C SER A 86 6.43 14.59 7.04
N VAL A 87 7.46 15.17 7.66
CA VAL A 87 7.77 16.60 7.57
C VAL A 87 8.18 16.96 6.15
N ILE A 88 9.14 16.23 5.57
CA ILE A 88 9.62 16.48 4.20
C ILE A 88 8.46 16.37 3.21
N GLY A 89 7.72 15.26 3.22
CA GLY A 89 6.59 15.08 2.30
C GLY A 89 5.47 16.10 2.48
N PHE A 90 5.26 16.61 3.69
CA PHE A 90 4.29 17.69 3.92
C PHE A 90 4.77 19.03 3.37
N LEU A 91 6.07 19.34 3.50
CA LEU A 91 6.65 20.56 2.93
C LEU A 91 6.65 20.53 1.39
N GLU A 92 7.00 19.39 0.79
CA GLU A 92 6.92 19.19 -0.67
C GLU A 92 5.49 19.42 -1.18
N LEU A 93 4.48 18.89 -0.46
CA LEU A 93 3.09 19.13 -0.80
C LEU A 93 2.70 20.60 -0.65
N CYS A 94 3.21 21.30 0.37
CA CYS A 94 2.96 22.74 0.52
C CYS A 94 3.59 23.56 -0.61
N GLU A 95 4.76 23.16 -1.11
CA GLU A 95 5.43 23.79 -2.25
C GLU A 95 4.67 23.54 -3.56
N GLU A 96 4.22 22.30 -3.81
CA GLU A 96 3.43 21.94 -5.00
C GLU A 96 2.11 22.75 -5.11
N TYR A 97 1.53 23.12 -3.98
CA TYR A 97 0.28 23.91 -3.91
C TYR A 97 0.53 25.41 -3.68
N ASP A 98 1.78 25.88 -3.82
CA ASP A 98 2.19 27.28 -3.65
C ASP A 98 1.80 27.88 -2.28
N LEU A 99 1.68 27.04 -1.24
CA LEU A 99 1.37 27.47 0.14
C LEU A 99 2.60 28.00 0.87
N ILE A 100 3.79 27.57 0.45
CA ILE A 100 5.07 28.03 0.95
C ILE A 100 5.90 28.46 -0.26
N HIS A 101 6.38 29.70 -0.24
CA HIS A 101 7.35 30.17 -1.23
C HIS A 101 8.75 29.81 -0.74
N THR A 102 9.36 28.82 -1.38
CA THR A 102 10.81 28.63 -1.27
C THR A 102 11.44 29.84 -1.96
N PRO A 103 12.15 30.73 -1.24
CA PRO A 103 12.83 31.83 -1.89
C PRO A 103 13.79 31.23 -2.92
N GLU A 104 13.88 31.84 -4.10
CA GLU A 104 14.93 31.47 -5.05
C GLU A 104 16.26 31.50 -4.30
N PRO A 105 17.05 30.42 -4.36
CA PRO A 105 18.30 30.38 -3.63
C PRO A 105 19.14 31.58 -4.08
N GLU A 106 19.45 32.49 -3.15
CA GLU A 106 20.28 33.67 -3.41
C GLU A 106 21.67 33.28 -3.96
N TYR A 107 22.02 32.00 -3.88
CA TYR A 107 23.20 31.40 -4.47
C TYR A 107 22.82 30.27 -5.42
N GLY A 108 23.04 30.49 -6.72
CA GLY A 108 23.23 29.42 -7.72
C GLY A 108 24.54 28.65 -7.50
N GLY A 109 24.84 28.28 -6.25
CA GLY A 109 26.07 27.63 -5.85
C GLY A 109 26.01 26.13 -6.14
N GLY A 110 26.30 25.74 -7.39
CA GLY A 110 26.60 24.36 -7.71
C GLY A 110 27.89 23.89 -7.01
N VAL A 111 27.96 22.62 -6.62
CA VAL A 111 29.21 22.02 -6.17
C VAL A 111 30.08 21.74 -7.40
N VAL A 112 31.12 22.55 -7.60
CA VAL A 112 32.15 22.30 -8.62
C VAL A 112 33.17 21.33 -8.06
N THR A 113 33.30 20.15 -8.67
CA THR A 113 34.32 19.16 -8.30
C THR A 113 35.61 19.42 -9.08
N VAL A 114 36.59 20.05 -8.43
CA VAL A 114 37.90 20.33 -9.05
C VAL A 114 38.80 19.09 -8.96
N PRO A 115 39.37 18.61 -10.09
CA PRO A 115 40.34 17.52 -10.08
C PRO A 115 41.56 17.84 -9.20
N ARG A 116 42.06 16.84 -8.47
CA ARG A 116 43.24 17.03 -7.60
C ARG A 116 44.47 17.40 -8.43
N GLY A 117 45.07 18.54 -8.12
CA GLY A 117 46.23 19.09 -8.83
C GLY A 117 45.97 20.42 -9.54
N MET A 118 44.73 20.91 -9.51
CA MET A 118 44.34 22.22 -10.04
C MET A 118 43.74 23.08 -8.92
N THR A 119 44.03 24.38 -8.94
CA THR A 119 43.43 25.35 -8.01
C THR A 119 42.02 25.74 -8.47
N VAL A 120 41.20 26.23 -7.54
CA VAL A 120 39.82 26.67 -7.85
C VAL A 120 39.83 27.78 -8.89
N ASP A 121 40.78 28.71 -8.78
CA ASP A 121 40.90 29.87 -9.68
C ASP A 121 41.24 29.43 -11.11
N GLU A 122 42.23 28.53 -11.27
CA GLU A 122 42.59 27.96 -12.58
C GLU A 122 41.44 27.16 -13.21
N PHE A 123 40.62 26.49 -12.40
CA PHE A 123 39.47 25.76 -12.88
C PHE A 123 38.38 26.70 -13.40
N MET A 124 38.07 27.75 -12.64
CA MET A 124 37.04 28.73 -13.01
C MET A 124 37.43 29.50 -14.27
N GLU A 125 38.69 29.93 -14.38
CA GLU A 125 39.19 30.64 -15.56
C GLU A 125 39.13 29.79 -16.84
N LYS A 126 39.36 28.48 -16.72
CA LYS A 126 39.38 27.56 -17.86
C LYS A 126 37.99 27.12 -18.34
N TYR A 127 37.02 27.04 -17.43
CA TYR A 127 35.73 26.39 -17.72
C TYR A 127 34.50 27.29 -17.52
N THR A 128 34.66 28.48 -16.95
CA THR A 128 33.58 29.46 -16.81
C THR A 128 33.80 30.60 -17.80
N ALA A 129 33.53 30.34 -19.09
CA ALA A 129 33.36 31.43 -20.04
C ALA A 129 32.11 32.25 -19.65
N PRO A 130 32.12 33.59 -19.81
CA PRO A 130 30.91 34.39 -19.60
C PRO A 130 29.85 33.93 -20.60
N ILE A 131 28.68 33.58 -20.10
CA ILE A 131 27.48 33.40 -20.93
C ILE A 131 27.11 34.82 -21.40
N GLU A 132 27.46 35.18 -22.62
CA GLU A 132 26.88 36.35 -23.27
C GLU A 132 25.41 36.04 -23.55
N GLU A 133 24.51 36.69 -22.81
CA GLU A 133 23.06 36.63 -23.06
C GLU A 133 22.75 37.39 -24.37
N GLU A 134 22.10 36.70 -25.32
CA GLU A 134 21.54 37.26 -26.56
C GLU A 134 20.01 37.34 -26.47
#